data_AF-F0J933-F1
#
_entry.id   AF-F0J933-F1
#
_cell.length_a   1.000
_cell.length_b   1.000
_cell.length_c   1.000
_cell.angle_alpha   90.00
_cell.angle_beta   90.00
_cell.angle_gamma   90.00
#
_symmetry.space_group_name_H-M   'P 1'
#
loop_
_entity.id
_entity.type
_entity.pdbx_description
1 polymer ?
#
loop_
_entity_poly.entity_id
_entity_poly.type
_entity_poly.pdbx_seq_one_letter_code
_entity_poly.pdbx_strand_id
1 'polypeptide(L)'
;MRRGEWLSIPRLLLATVLGAQLCCALTLSTYFGPEDKARLKSLFTSPRALADVPSAHYAAFGLGLLGEKITNPQDFCKVLKTVDQKNVESLYHAASGSKALGNCPLDIPEGKATLQAALKEDSSVVQLYHAVLALKALGASVDSAKVSQLLLAALKKDDSMANLGYAFHVASVLGGNLSPFTDRIEDAIVQADEVGNELLQFEGGLSVTATILSGVYRLSETAKKAPNV
;
A
#
# COMPACT_ATOMS: atom_id res chain seq x y z
N MET A 1 -67.76 17.57 -28.04
CA MET A 1 -67.25 17.04 -26.75
C MET A 1 -65.87 16.42 -26.97
N ARG A 2 -64.79 17.17 -26.71
CA ARG A 2 -63.41 16.65 -26.71
C ARG A 2 -63.10 16.16 -25.29
N ARG A 3 -62.76 14.88 -25.15
CA ARG A 3 -62.32 14.27 -23.89
C ARG A 3 -60.79 14.44 -23.82
N GLY A 4 -60.32 15.29 -22.91
CA GLY A 4 -58.92 15.58 -22.72
C GLY A 4 -58.21 14.44 -22.00
N GLU A 5 -57.10 13.99 -22.58
CA GLU A 5 -56.14 13.08 -21.97
C GLU A 5 -55.35 13.87 -20.91
N TRP A 6 -55.64 13.63 -19.64
CA TRP A 6 -54.83 14.12 -18.53
C TRP A 6 -53.71 13.11 -18.25
N LEU A 7 -52.66 13.12 -19.09
CA LEU A 7 -51.41 12.45 -18.73
C LEU A 7 -50.84 13.14 -17.50
N SER A 8 -50.68 12.37 -16.42
CA SER A 8 -50.20 12.82 -15.13
C SER A 8 -48.74 13.29 -15.19
N ILE A 9 -48.56 14.59 -15.41
CA ILE A 9 -47.32 15.37 -15.29
C ILE A 9 -46.41 14.94 -14.11
N PRO A 10 -46.90 14.57 -12.90
CA PRO A 10 -46.01 14.17 -11.81
C PRO A 10 -45.23 12.86 -12.03
N ARG A 11 -45.66 11.96 -12.93
CA ARG A 11 -44.93 10.70 -13.19
C ARG A 11 -43.74 10.88 -14.13
N LEU A 12 -43.80 11.85 -15.04
CA LEU A 12 -42.71 12.13 -15.98
C LEU A 12 -41.55 12.87 -15.30
N LEU A 13 -41.87 13.78 -14.37
CA LEU A 13 -40.87 14.52 -13.58
C LEU A 13 -40.09 13.63 -12.61
N LEU A 14 -40.74 12.63 -12.01
CA LEU A 14 -40.07 11.70 -11.09
C LEU A 14 -39.09 10.77 -11.82
N ALA A 15 -39.40 10.37 -13.05
CA ALA A 15 -38.52 9.54 -13.88
C ALA A 15 -37.27 10.29 -14.38
N THR A 16 -37.40 11.59 -14.69
CA THR A 16 -36.25 12.41 -15.11
C THR A 16 -35.28 12.73 -13.97
N VAL A 17 -35.77 12.86 -12.73
CA VAL A 17 -34.90 13.09 -11.56
C VAL A 17 -34.12 11.83 -11.18
N LEU A 18 -34.72 10.62 -11.27
CA LEU A 18 -33.98 9.37 -11.07
C LEU A 18 -32.96 9.08 -12.19
N GLY A 19 -33.25 9.46 -13.44
CA GLY A 19 -32.33 9.26 -14.57
C GLY A 19 -31.06 10.14 -14.50
N ALA A 20 -31.18 11.37 -13.99
CA ALA A 20 -30.04 12.29 -13.88
C ALA A 20 -29.05 11.90 -12.77
N GLN A 21 -29.50 11.22 -11.71
CA GLN A 21 -28.61 10.76 -10.63
C GLN A 21 -27.73 9.55 -11.00
N LEU A 22 -28.07 8.83 -12.08
CA LEU A 22 -27.27 7.69 -12.55
C LEU A 22 -26.09 8.10 -13.46
N CYS A 23 -26.04 9.35 -13.94
CA CYS A 23 -24.97 9.81 -14.85
C CYS A 23 -23.74 10.39 -14.13
N CYS A 24 -23.77 10.64 -12.82
CA CYS A 24 -22.64 11.26 -12.10
C CYS A 24 -21.69 10.26 -11.42
N ALA A 25 -21.85 8.95 -11.62
CA ALA A 25 -21.12 7.94 -10.84
C ALA A 25 -19.85 7.37 -11.50
N LEU A 26 -19.44 7.86 -12.68
CA LEU A 26 -18.30 7.29 -13.43
C LEU A 26 -17.20 8.29 -13.81
N THR A 27 -17.23 9.52 -13.28
CA THR A 27 -16.11 10.44 -13.46
C THR A 27 -14.97 10.05 -12.51
N LEU A 28 -13.76 9.88 -13.04
CA LEU A 28 -12.56 9.64 -12.25
C LEU A 28 -12.38 10.82 -11.27
N SER A 29 -12.29 10.53 -9.98
CA SER A 29 -11.90 11.54 -8.99
C SER A 29 -10.40 11.46 -8.77
N THR A 30 -9.73 12.62 -8.77
CA THR A 30 -8.28 12.74 -8.49
C THR A 30 -7.98 12.83 -6.98
N TYR A 31 -9.01 12.88 -6.13
CA TYR A 31 -8.85 12.96 -4.68
C TYR A 31 -9.97 12.21 -3.93
N PHE A 32 -9.69 11.82 -2.69
CA PHE A 32 -10.70 11.23 -1.80
C PHE A 32 -11.60 12.30 -1.17
N GLY A 33 -12.89 12.24 -1.47
CA GLY A 33 -13.91 13.08 -0.85
C GLY A 33 -14.28 12.63 0.57
N PRO A 34 -15.15 13.39 1.27
CA PRO A 34 -15.63 13.03 2.60
C PRO A 34 -16.27 11.63 2.65
N GLU A 35 -17.03 11.25 1.62
CA GLU A 35 -17.70 9.95 1.54
C GLU A 35 -16.70 8.79 1.39
N ASP A 36 -15.65 8.97 0.57
CA ASP A 36 -14.58 7.98 0.42
C ASP A 36 -13.86 7.74 1.74
N LYS A 37 -13.51 8.83 2.44
CA LYS A 37 -12.86 8.76 3.74
C LYS A 37 -13.76 8.05 4.76
N ALA A 38 -15.06 8.35 4.77
CA ALA A 38 -16.02 7.68 5.65
C ALA A 38 -16.14 6.19 5.34
N ARG A 39 -16.16 5.80 4.06
CA ARG A 39 -16.19 4.40 3.62
C ARG A 39 -14.92 3.64 4.02
N LEU A 40 -13.75 4.23 3.80
CA LEU A 40 -12.46 3.65 4.21
C LEU A 40 -12.37 3.51 5.73
N LYS A 41 -12.78 4.54 6.48
CA LYS A 41 -12.87 4.47 7.94
C LYS A 41 -13.75 3.31 8.38
N SER A 42 -14.95 3.18 7.79
CA SER A 42 -15.86 2.08 8.11
C SER A 42 -15.27 0.70 7.80
N LEU A 43 -14.46 0.58 6.76
CA LEU A 43 -13.76 -0.67 6.45
C LEU A 43 -12.72 -1.00 7.52
N PHE A 44 -11.89 -0.02 7.88
CA PHE A 44 -10.80 -0.19 8.84
C PHE A 44 -11.24 -0.32 10.30
N THR A 45 -12.50 0.02 10.62
CA THR A 45 -13.10 -0.22 11.94
C THR A 45 -14.07 -1.40 11.98
N SER A 46 -14.28 -2.08 10.85
CA SER A 46 -15.14 -3.25 10.79
C SER A 46 -14.51 -4.47 11.48
N PRO A 47 -15.29 -5.51 11.85
CA PRO A 47 -14.73 -6.74 12.39
C PRO A 47 -13.67 -7.41 11.50
N ARG A 48 -13.71 -7.17 10.18
CA ARG A 48 -12.70 -7.69 9.24
C ARG A 48 -11.32 -7.08 9.46
N ALA A 49 -11.24 -5.89 10.06
CA ALA A 49 -9.97 -5.27 10.41
C ALA A 49 -9.14 -6.11 11.40
N LEU A 50 -9.77 -7.05 12.11
CA LEU A 50 -9.11 -7.92 13.10
C LEU A 50 -9.17 -9.41 12.70
N ALA A 51 -9.45 -9.72 11.44
CA ALA A 51 -9.60 -11.09 10.96
C ALA A 51 -8.27 -11.88 11.03
N ASP A 52 -7.15 -11.21 10.72
CA ASP A 52 -5.81 -11.78 10.69
C ASP A 52 -4.75 -10.69 10.82
N VAL A 53 -3.47 -11.10 10.89
CA VAL A 53 -2.32 -10.20 11.05
C VAL A 53 -2.23 -9.18 9.89
N PRO A 54 -2.35 -9.56 8.60
CA PRO A 54 -2.36 -8.60 7.50
C PRO A 54 -3.50 -7.57 7.58
N SER A 55 -4.72 -8.01 7.88
CA SER A 55 -5.89 -7.13 8.01
C SER A 55 -5.70 -6.12 9.13
N ALA A 56 -5.19 -6.57 10.28
CA ALA A 56 -4.89 -5.69 11.42
C ALA A 56 -3.81 -4.66 11.09
N HIS A 57 -2.75 -5.07 10.39
CA HIS A 57 -1.72 -4.16 9.91
C HIS A 57 -2.33 -3.08 9.00
N TYR A 58 -2.99 -3.46 7.91
CA TYR A 58 -3.48 -2.49 6.93
C TYR A 58 -4.57 -1.58 7.49
N ALA A 59 -5.44 -2.09 8.36
CA ALA A 59 -6.45 -1.26 9.02
C ALA A 59 -5.81 -0.25 9.99
N ALA A 60 -4.85 -0.65 10.82
CA ALA A 60 -4.13 0.29 11.70
C ALA A 60 -3.36 1.35 10.90
N PHE A 61 -2.65 0.94 9.85
CA PHE A 61 -1.91 1.85 8.97
C PHE A 61 -2.84 2.81 8.22
N GLY A 62 -3.93 2.28 7.65
CA GLY A 62 -4.93 3.06 6.92
C GLY A 62 -5.64 4.10 7.79
N LEU A 63 -6.00 3.76 9.04
CA LEU A 63 -6.56 4.73 9.99
C LEU A 63 -5.57 5.86 10.28
N GLY A 64 -4.29 5.52 10.46
CA GLY A 64 -3.23 6.52 10.61
C GLY A 64 -3.13 7.48 9.43
N LEU A 65 -3.20 6.96 8.20
CA LEU A 65 -3.21 7.79 6.97
C LEU A 65 -4.44 8.68 6.86
N LEU A 66 -5.59 8.24 7.37
CA LEU A 66 -6.81 9.06 7.43
C LEU A 66 -6.77 10.13 8.55
N GLY A 67 -5.75 10.11 9.41
CA GLY A 67 -5.69 10.96 10.61
C GLY A 67 -6.69 10.55 11.70
N GLU A 68 -7.20 9.33 11.63
CA GLU A 68 -8.19 8.79 12.55
C GLU A 68 -7.54 8.18 13.78
N LYS A 69 -8.16 8.37 14.94
CA LYS A 69 -7.71 7.74 16.19
C LYS A 69 -8.20 6.29 16.24
N ILE A 70 -7.29 5.37 16.53
CA ILE A 70 -7.63 3.96 16.77
C ILE A 70 -8.23 3.87 18.19
N THR A 71 -9.51 3.53 18.29
CA THR A 71 -10.25 3.50 19.57
C THR A 71 -9.89 2.31 20.45
N ASN A 72 -9.51 1.19 19.84
CA ASN A 72 -9.22 -0.09 20.52
C ASN A 72 -7.84 -0.64 20.13
N PRO A 73 -6.74 0.11 20.35
CA PRO A 73 -5.40 -0.29 19.91
C PRO A 73 -4.93 -1.63 20.51
N GLN A 74 -5.47 -2.02 21.66
CA GLN A 74 -5.15 -3.29 22.31
C GLN A 74 -5.66 -4.51 21.53
N ASP A 75 -6.82 -4.42 20.87
CA ASP A 75 -7.37 -5.52 20.08
C ASP A 75 -6.52 -5.78 18.83
N PHE A 76 -6.13 -4.70 18.14
CA PHE A 76 -5.17 -4.78 17.04
C PHE A 76 -3.86 -5.39 17.51
N CYS A 77 -3.32 -4.93 18.64
CA CYS A 77 -2.07 -5.47 19.18
C CYS A 77 -2.18 -6.95 19.54
N LYS A 78 -3.33 -7.40 20.07
CA LYS A 78 -3.59 -8.81 20.36
C LYS A 78 -3.53 -9.67 19.09
N VAL A 79 -4.10 -9.20 17.99
CA VAL A 79 -4.03 -9.90 16.68
C VAL A 79 -2.60 -9.90 16.14
N LEU A 80 -1.89 -8.76 16.17
CA LEU A 80 -0.51 -8.69 15.67
C LEU A 80 0.45 -9.62 16.42
N LYS A 81 0.17 -9.94 17.70
CA LYS A 81 0.92 -10.90 18.50
C LYS A 81 0.69 -12.36 18.12
N THR A 82 -0.30 -12.68 17.28
CA THR A 82 -0.48 -14.04 16.75
C THR A 82 0.42 -14.33 15.55
N VAL A 83 1.43 -13.49 15.31
CA VAL A 83 2.42 -13.61 14.24
C VAL A 83 3.06 -15.00 14.18
N ASP A 84 3.18 -15.54 12.97
CA ASP A 84 4.02 -16.71 12.71
C ASP A 84 5.47 -16.27 12.54
N GLN A 85 6.30 -16.56 13.54
CA GLN A 85 7.71 -16.17 13.57
C GLN A 85 8.59 -16.92 12.57
N LYS A 86 8.07 -17.93 11.87
CA LYS A 86 8.77 -18.65 10.80
C LYS A 86 8.41 -18.13 9.42
N ASN A 87 7.41 -17.26 9.32
CA ASN A 87 6.94 -16.69 8.07
C ASN A 87 7.36 -15.21 7.96
N VAL A 88 8.17 -14.91 6.94
CA VAL A 88 8.74 -13.57 6.71
C VAL A 88 7.64 -12.52 6.43
N GLU A 89 6.60 -12.89 5.69
CA GLU A 89 5.46 -12.00 5.40
C GLU A 89 4.63 -11.73 6.66
N SER A 90 4.33 -12.77 7.45
CA SER A 90 3.63 -12.62 8.73
C SER A 90 4.38 -11.66 9.67
N LEU A 91 5.70 -11.82 9.78
CA LEU A 91 6.57 -10.92 10.54
C LEU A 91 6.56 -9.48 10.01
N TYR A 92 6.54 -9.29 8.69
CA TYR A 92 6.39 -7.98 8.09
C TYR A 92 5.08 -7.30 8.48
N HIS A 93 3.94 -8.00 8.37
CA HIS A 93 2.66 -7.41 8.77
C HIS A 93 2.62 -7.11 10.26
N ALA A 94 3.10 -8.03 11.11
CA ALA A 94 3.15 -7.82 12.55
C ALA A 94 4.00 -6.61 12.93
N ALA A 95 5.24 -6.52 12.40
CA ALA A 95 6.18 -5.45 12.71
C ALA A 95 5.67 -4.09 12.19
N SER A 96 5.19 -4.03 10.96
CA SER A 96 4.65 -2.81 10.36
C SER A 96 3.37 -2.34 11.07
N GLY A 97 2.48 -3.26 11.40
CA GLY A 97 1.28 -2.98 12.20
C GLY A 97 1.61 -2.49 13.61
N SER A 98 2.59 -3.13 14.27
CA SER A 98 3.09 -2.72 15.59
C SER A 98 3.62 -1.29 15.56
N LYS A 99 4.42 -0.95 14.55
CA LYS A 99 4.93 0.41 14.32
C LYS A 99 3.81 1.41 14.05
N ALA A 100 2.80 1.04 13.26
CA ALA A 100 1.64 1.90 12.99
C ALA A 100 0.81 2.19 14.26
N LEU A 101 0.73 1.23 15.19
CA LEU A 101 0.07 1.43 16.50
C LEU A 101 0.92 2.24 17.49
N GLY A 102 2.25 2.26 17.34
CA GLY A 102 3.20 2.90 18.24
C GLY A 102 3.42 2.18 19.58
N ASN A 103 2.34 1.76 20.25
CA ASN A 103 2.37 1.13 21.58
C ASN A 103 1.97 -0.36 21.54
N CYS A 104 2.58 -1.15 20.65
CA CYS A 104 2.36 -2.59 20.58
C CYS A 104 3.68 -3.37 20.59
N PRO A 105 4.22 -3.74 21.77
CA PRO A 105 5.44 -4.54 21.83
C PRO A 105 5.17 -5.96 21.32
N LEU A 106 6.00 -6.43 20.40
CA LEU A 106 5.98 -7.79 19.88
C LEU A 106 7.00 -8.65 20.61
N ASP A 107 6.58 -9.83 21.07
CA ASP A 107 7.47 -10.86 21.58
C ASP A 107 7.80 -11.85 20.46
N ILE A 108 8.94 -11.64 19.81
CA ILE A 108 9.37 -12.40 18.63
C ILE A 108 10.82 -12.91 18.75
N PRO A 109 11.11 -13.79 19.73
CA PRO A 109 12.46 -14.28 20.00
C PRO A 109 13.12 -14.97 18.80
N GLU A 110 12.33 -15.67 17.97
CA GLU A 110 12.81 -16.35 16.76
C GLU A 110 12.68 -15.46 15.51
N GLY A 111 11.70 -14.55 15.51
CA GLY A 111 11.35 -13.75 14.34
C GLY A 111 12.50 -12.91 13.79
N LYS A 112 13.33 -12.30 14.65
CA LYS A 112 14.49 -11.52 14.18
C LYS A 112 15.51 -12.38 13.43
N ALA A 113 15.76 -13.60 13.89
CA ALA A 113 16.66 -14.53 13.22
C ALA A 113 16.08 -14.98 11.88
N THR A 114 14.77 -15.28 11.82
CA THR A 114 14.06 -15.58 10.57
C THR A 114 14.20 -14.46 9.53
N LEU A 115 14.00 -13.20 9.94
CA LEU A 115 14.15 -12.05 9.05
C LEU A 115 15.58 -11.88 8.54
N GLN A 116 16.58 -12.05 9.41
CA GLN A 116 17.99 -11.97 9.03
C GLN A 116 18.38 -13.09 8.07
N ALA A 117 17.91 -14.32 8.31
CA ALA A 117 18.16 -15.47 7.45
C ALA A 117 17.53 -15.32 6.05
N ALA A 118 16.49 -14.50 5.91
CA ALA A 118 15.88 -14.16 4.62
C ALA A 118 16.72 -13.17 3.78
N LEU A 119 17.78 -12.57 4.33
CA LEU A 119 18.69 -11.68 3.60
C LEU A 119 19.83 -12.46 2.95
N LYS A 120 19.51 -13.23 1.90
CA LYS A 120 20.43 -14.14 1.20
C LYS A 120 20.26 -14.10 -0.33
N GLU A 121 21.22 -14.67 -1.07
CA GLU A 121 21.38 -14.48 -2.53
C GLU A 121 20.26 -15.09 -3.40
N ASP A 122 19.54 -16.07 -2.87
CA ASP A 122 18.40 -16.72 -3.53
C ASP A 122 17.05 -16.10 -3.19
N SER A 123 17.01 -15.10 -2.29
CA SER A 123 15.76 -14.43 -1.93
C SER A 123 15.16 -13.64 -3.09
N SER A 124 13.83 -13.75 -3.23
CA SER A 124 13.05 -12.92 -4.14
C SER A 124 12.99 -11.46 -3.67
N VAL A 125 12.63 -10.55 -4.58
CA VAL A 125 12.43 -9.13 -4.25
C VAL A 125 11.37 -8.95 -3.14
N VAL A 126 10.28 -9.71 -3.19
CA VAL A 126 9.21 -9.67 -2.18
C VAL A 126 9.70 -10.16 -0.81
N GLN A 127 10.51 -11.22 -0.76
CA GLN A 127 11.10 -11.69 0.50
C GLN A 127 12.05 -10.65 1.10
N LEU A 128 12.88 -10.01 0.27
CA LEU A 128 13.75 -8.90 0.71
C LEU A 128 12.92 -7.71 1.19
N TYR A 129 11.83 -7.37 0.49
CA TYR A 129 10.89 -6.32 0.89
C TYR A 129 10.30 -6.57 2.28
N HIS A 130 9.72 -7.75 2.50
CA HIS A 130 9.17 -8.11 3.81
C HIS A 130 10.27 -8.12 4.87
N ALA A 131 11.42 -8.75 4.61
CA ALA A 131 12.49 -8.90 5.58
C ALA A 131 13.08 -7.55 6.03
N VAL A 132 13.47 -6.70 5.07
CA VAL A 132 14.14 -5.43 5.33
C VAL A 132 13.19 -4.45 6.03
N LEU A 133 11.95 -4.32 5.54
CA LEU A 133 11.00 -3.39 6.14
C LEU A 133 10.55 -3.85 7.53
N ALA A 134 10.40 -5.16 7.76
CA ALA A 134 10.14 -5.69 9.09
C ALA A 134 11.28 -5.35 10.06
N LEU A 135 12.54 -5.61 9.67
CA LEU A 135 13.72 -5.29 10.48
C LEU A 135 13.77 -3.80 10.83
N LYS A 136 13.54 -2.92 9.85
CA LYS A 136 13.47 -1.47 10.07
C LYS A 136 12.30 -1.05 10.94
N ALA A 137 11.14 -1.68 10.81
CA ALA A 137 9.98 -1.40 11.66
C ALA A 137 10.24 -1.79 13.12
N LEU A 138 11.00 -2.85 13.35
CA LEU A 138 11.47 -3.30 14.67
C LEU A 138 12.65 -2.47 15.22
N GLY A 139 13.11 -1.45 14.50
CA GLY A 139 14.26 -0.62 14.88
C GLY A 139 15.62 -1.32 14.74
N ALA A 140 15.69 -2.46 14.05
CA ALA A 140 16.95 -3.14 13.79
C ALA A 140 17.74 -2.45 12.66
N SER A 141 19.07 -2.50 12.76
CA SER A 141 19.95 -2.10 11.66
C SER A 141 19.99 -3.18 10.58
N VAL A 142 20.22 -2.75 9.34
CA VAL A 142 20.46 -3.62 8.18
C VAL A 142 21.73 -3.15 7.48
N ASP A 143 22.53 -4.08 6.99
CA ASP A 143 23.67 -3.76 6.14
C ASP A 143 23.17 -3.27 4.78
N SER A 144 23.23 -1.95 4.57
CA SER A 144 22.69 -1.32 3.36
C SER A 144 23.44 -1.74 2.10
N ALA A 145 24.75 -1.99 2.18
CA ALA A 145 25.54 -2.41 1.03
C ALA A 145 25.18 -3.85 0.63
N LYS A 146 25.09 -4.76 1.62
CA LYS A 146 24.69 -6.14 1.39
C LYS A 146 23.27 -6.23 0.85
N VAL A 147 22.31 -5.51 1.45
CA VAL A 147 20.91 -5.50 0.98
C VAL A 147 20.80 -4.93 -0.43
N SER A 148 21.52 -3.85 -0.74
CA SER A 148 21.55 -3.28 -2.10
C SER A 148 22.04 -4.31 -3.13
N GLN A 149 23.12 -5.03 -2.83
CA GLN A 149 23.63 -6.10 -3.70
C GLN A 149 22.62 -7.23 -3.91
N LEU A 150 21.99 -7.71 -2.82
CA LEU A 150 20.97 -8.75 -2.87
C LEU A 150 19.76 -8.31 -3.71
N LEU A 151 19.29 -7.07 -3.51
CA LEU A 151 18.15 -6.53 -4.22
C LEU A 151 18.42 -6.37 -5.72
N LEU A 152 19.60 -5.87 -6.09
CA LEU A 152 20.01 -5.80 -7.50
C LEU A 152 20.15 -7.19 -8.13
N ALA A 153 20.65 -8.18 -7.38
CA ALA A 153 20.73 -9.56 -7.86
C ALA A 153 19.34 -10.19 -8.06
N ALA A 154 18.37 -9.87 -7.19
CA ALA A 154 16.99 -10.32 -7.32
C ALA A 154 16.29 -9.65 -8.52
N LEU A 155 16.46 -8.34 -8.73
CA LEU A 155 15.91 -7.62 -9.89
C LEU A 155 16.48 -8.12 -11.22
N LYS A 156 17.74 -8.56 -11.26
CA LYS A 156 18.29 -9.21 -12.47
C LYS A 156 17.55 -10.50 -12.86
N LYS A 157 16.86 -11.15 -11.91
CA LYS A 157 16.08 -12.36 -12.16
C LYS A 157 14.64 -12.03 -12.57
N ASP A 158 14.06 -10.98 -11.99
CA ASP A 158 12.69 -10.53 -12.24
C ASP A 158 12.54 -9.04 -11.87
N ASP A 159 12.51 -8.19 -12.89
CA ASP A 159 12.28 -6.74 -12.79
C ASP A 159 10.90 -6.32 -13.29
N SER A 160 9.89 -7.19 -13.11
CA SER A 160 8.49 -6.82 -13.29
C SER A 160 8.12 -5.54 -12.51
N MET A 161 7.11 -4.81 -12.99
CA MET A 161 6.70 -3.53 -12.39
C MET A 161 6.37 -3.65 -10.90
N ALA A 162 5.74 -4.75 -10.50
CA ALA A 162 5.50 -5.05 -9.09
C ALA A 162 6.81 -5.14 -8.27
N ASN A 163 7.81 -5.86 -8.79
CA ASN A 163 9.10 -6.01 -8.13
C ASN A 163 9.91 -4.71 -8.12
N LEU A 164 9.87 -3.88 -9.17
CA LEU A 164 10.46 -2.54 -9.13
C LEU A 164 9.83 -1.69 -8.03
N GLY A 165 8.50 -1.71 -7.91
CA GLY A 165 7.79 -1.05 -6.81
C GLY A 165 8.31 -1.50 -5.44
N TYR A 166 8.35 -2.80 -5.18
CA TYR A 166 8.91 -3.33 -3.93
C TYR A 166 10.38 -2.94 -3.71
N ALA A 167 11.19 -2.95 -4.77
CA ALA A 167 12.60 -2.56 -4.69
C ALA A 167 12.78 -1.09 -4.32
N PHE A 168 11.95 -0.18 -4.84
CA PHE A 168 11.99 1.23 -4.45
C PHE A 168 11.68 1.42 -2.97
N HIS A 169 10.70 0.69 -2.43
CA HIS A 169 10.44 0.70 -0.99
C HIS A 169 11.63 0.19 -0.17
N VAL A 170 12.27 -0.90 -0.58
CA VAL A 170 13.48 -1.40 0.11
C VAL A 170 14.60 -0.37 0.05
N ALA A 171 14.89 0.16 -1.13
CA ALA A 171 15.94 1.15 -1.34
C ALA A 171 15.70 2.43 -0.52
N SER A 172 14.44 2.82 -0.32
CA SER A 172 14.08 4.01 0.48
C SER A 172 14.46 3.94 1.96
N VAL A 173 14.83 2.77 2.48
CA VAL A 173 15.28 2.62 3.87
C VAL A 173 16.77 2.28 3.99
N LEU A 174 17.50 2.28 2.87
CA LEU A 174 18.94 2.04 2.84
C LEU A 174 19.72 3.36 2.95
N GLY A 175 20.94 3.27 3.47
CA GLY A 175 21.94 4.34 3.35
C GLY A 175 22.90 4.10 2.19
N GLY A 176 23.74 5.10 1.90
CA GLY A 176 24.80 4.99 0.91
C GLY A 176 24.34 5.36 -0.51
N ASN A 177 24.89 4.68 -1.52
CA ASN A 177 24.60 4.96 -2.92
C ASN A 177 23.25 4.36 -3.35
N LEU A 178 22.29 5.23 -3.69
CA LEU A 178 20.95 4.86 -4.13
C LEU A 178 20.76 4.97 -5.65
N SER A 179 21.76 5.47 -6.40
CA SER A 179 21.69 5.65 -7.85
C SER A 179 21.19 4.42 -8.61
N PRO A 180 21.65 3.18 -8.32
CA PRO A 180 21.18 1.99 -9.02
C PRO A 180 19.66 1.76 -8.98
N PHE A 181 18.96 2.35 -8.01
CA PHE A 181 17.50 2.28 -7.89
C PHE A 181 16.83 3.55 -8.40
N THR A 182 17.39 4.74 -8.12
CA THR A 182 16.80 6.00 -8.62
C THR A 182 16.85 6.11 -10.14
N ASP A 183 17.85 5.51 -10.77
CA ASP A 183 18.01 5.53 -12.22
C ASP A 183 16.97 4.64 -12.92
N ARG A 184 16.33 3.70 -12.19
CA ARG A 184 15.24 2.86 -12.69
C ARG A 184 13.85 3.50 -12.54
N ILE A 185 13.75 4.68 -11.92
CA ILE A 185 12.46 5.37 -11.70
C ILE A 185 11.86 5.80 -13.05
N GLU A 186 12.67 6.39 -13.93
CA GLU A 186 12.25 6.83 -15.27
C GLU A 186 11.79 5.62 -16.10
N ASP A 187 12.59 4.55 -16.13
CA ASP A 187 12.24 3.29 -16.80
C ASP A 187 10.90 2.71 -16.33
N ALA A 188 10.58 2.86 -15.05
CA ALA A 188 9.29 2.42 -14.52
C ALA A 188 8.18 3.35 -15.02
N ILE A 189 8.28 4.66 -14.80
CA ILE A 189 7.20 5.61 -15.10
C ILE A 189 6.77 5.58 -16.56
N VAL A 190 7.70 5.40 -17.51
CA VAL A 190 7.36 5.32 -18.94
C VAL A 190 6.57 4.08 -19.34
N GLN A 191 6.46 3.08 -18.45
CA GLN A 191 5.65 1.88 -18.65
C GLN A 191 4.23 1.98 -18.08
N ALA A 192 3.87 3.13 -17.51
CA ALA A 192 2.49 3.35 -17.08
C ALA A 192 1.57 3.59 -18.29
N ASP A 193 0.42 2.95 -18.29
CA ASP A 193 -0.67 3.18 -19.22
C ASP A 193 -1.51 4.38 -18.79
N GLU A 194 -2.13 5.06 -19.76
CA GLU A 194 -3.11 6.10 -19.51
C GLU A 194 -4.52 5.53 -19.35
N VAL A 195 -5.21 5.95 -18.29
CA VAL A 195 -6.62 5.69 -18.02
C VAL A 195 -7.38 6.99 -18.15
N GLY A 196 -8.31 7.03 -19.12
CA GLY A 196 -9.16 8.20 -19.36
C GLY A 196 -8.41 9.46 -19.80
N ASN A 197 -7.19 9.33 -20.34
CA ASN A 197 -6.27 10.42 -20.70
C ASN A 197 -5.88 11.36 -19.54
N GLU A 198 -6.12 10.96 -18.29
CA GLU A 198 -5.91 11.80 -17.10
C GLU A 198 -5.09 11.12 -16.01
N LEU A 199 -5.15 9.79 -15.89
CA LEU A 199 -4.49 9.05 -14.82
C LEU A 199 -3.52 8.01 -15.38
N LEU A 200 -2.35 7.89 -14.76
CA LEU A 200 -1.42 6.81 -15.04
C LEU A 200 -1.74 5.58 -14.20
N GLN A 201 -1.71 4.41 -14.82
CA GLN A 201 -1.88 3.11 -14.17
C GLN A 201 -0.85 2.12 -14.71
N PHE A 202 -0.28 1.32 -13.83
CA PHE A 202 0.60 0.23 -14.25
C PHE A 202 -0.19 -1.06 -14.49
N GLU A 203 0.34 -1.90 -15.37
CA GLU A 203 -0.10 -3.29 -15.47
C GLU A 203 -0.07 -3.97 -14.08
N GLY A 204 -1.13 -4.70 -13.74
CA GLY A 204 -1.35 -5.25 -12.40
C GLY A 204 -2.30 -4.42 -11.51
N GLY A 205 -2.75 -3.26 -11.98
CA GLY A 205 -3.86 -2.51 -11.38
C GLY A 205 -3.47 -1.61 -10.22
N LEU A 206 -4.49 -1.14 -9.48
CA LEU A 206 -4.32 -0.11 -8.44
C LEU A 206 -3.29 -0.47 -7.36
N SER A 207 -3.16 -1.74 -6.99
CA SER A 207 -2.20 -2.20 -5.98
C SER A 207 -0.75 -2.04 -6.45
N VAL A 208 -0.46 -2.40 -7.70
CA VAL A 208 0.87 -2.23 -8.31
C VAL A 208 1.16 -0.74 -8.50
N THR A 209 0.21 0.02 -9.05
CA THR A 209 0.33 1.47 -9.20
C THR A 209 0.65 2.16 -7.88
N ALA A 210 -0.11 1.85 -6.81
CA ALA A 210 0.11 2.45 -5.50
C ALA A 210 1.48 2.04 -4.91
N THR A 211 1.88 0.79 -5.09
CA THR A 211 3.19 0.29 -4.63
C THR A 211 4.34 1.02 -5.31
N ILE A 212 4.29 1.19 -6.63
CA ILE A 212 5.33 1.89 -7.41
C ILE A 212 5.39 3.35 -7.01
N LEU A 213 4.26 4.08 -7.10
CA LEU A 213 4.25 5.52 -6.82
C LEU A 213 4.72 5.82 -5.40
N SER A 214 4.20 5.09 -4.41
CA SER A 214 4.64 5.30 -3.01
C SER A 214 6.11 4.91 -2.79
N GLY A 215 6.63 3.91 -3.51
CA GLY A 215 8.03 3.52 -3.47
C GLY A 215 8.94 4.60 -4.07
N VAL A 216 8.57 5.10 -5.26
CA VAL A 216 9.27 6.19 -5.95
C VAL A 216 9.38 7.43 -5.05
N TYR A 217 8.26 7.91 -4.50
CA TYR A 217 8.29 9.10 -3.64
C TYR A 217 9.17 8.91 -2.40
N ARG A 218 9.11 7.75 -1.73
CA ARG A 218 9.95 7.46 -0.57
C ARG A 218 11.43 7.37 -0.92
N LEU A 219 11.75 6.72 -2.04
CA LEU A 219 13.13 6.61 -2.52
C LEU A 219 13.69 7.99 -2.90
N SER A 220 12.91 8.78 -3.63
CA SER A 220 13.24 10.15 -4.01
C SER A 220 13.48 11.06 -2.80
N GLU A 221 12.62 10.98 -1.78
CA GLU A 221 12.79 11.70 -0.52
C GLU A 221 14.11 11.32 0.16
N THR A 222 14.40 10.02 0.24
CA THR A 222 15.62 9.51 0.86
C THR A 222 16.89 9.89 0.09
N ALA A 223 16.82 9.85 -1.25
CA ALA A 223 17.89 10.26 -2.15
C ALA A 223 18.03 11.79 -2.26
N LYS A 224 17.09 12.55 -1.68
CA LYS A 224 16.99 14.02 -1.81
C LYS A 224 17.00 14.47 -3.27
N LYS A 225 16.36 13.67 -4.14
CA LYS A 225 16.27 13.91 -5.58
C LYS A 225 14.80 13.80 -5.96
N ALA A 226 14.27 14.81 -6.64
CA ALA A 226 12.91 14.74 -7.17
C ALA A 226 12.75 13.48 -8.04
N PRO A 227 11.58 12.82 -8.06
CA PRO A 227 11.31 11.78 -9.03
C PRO A 227 11.53 12.34 -10.43
N ASN A 228 12.37 11.68 -11.22
CA ASN A 228 12.46 11.96 -12.64
C ASN A 228 11.21 11.34 -13.29
N VAL A 229 10.22 12.17 -13.58
CA VAL A 229 8.96 11.85 -14.29
C VAL A 229 8.99 12.46 -15.68
#